data_AF-A0A4Q6DLE9-F1
#
_entry.id   AF-A0A4Q6DLE9-F1
#
_cell.length_a   1.000
_cell.length_b   1.000
_cell.length_c   1.000
_cell.angle_alpha   90.00
_cell.angle_beta   90.00
_cell.angle_gamma   90.00
#
_symmetry.space_group_name_H-M   'P 1'
#
loop_
_entity.id
_entity.type
_entity.pdbx_description
1 polymer ?
#
loop_
_entity_poly.entity_id
_entity_poly.type
_entity_poly.pdbx_seq_one_letter_code
_entity_poly.pdbx_strand_id
1 'polypeptide(L)'
;MKKGFLCLAFALLSLFSFSQTVHKGSLISVHSATPTLKEGVTMEDFVKFNKATVIPAYEKAFPGLKMYLTKRLRGQDSSRMGFILMFDSEAVRDK
;
A
#
# COMPACT_ATOMS: atom_id res chain seq x y z
N MET A 1 31.37 1.89 -32.13
CA MET A 1 29.92 2.22 -32.12
C MET A 1 29.08 1.20 -31.34
N LYS A 2 29.17 -0.12 -31.62
CA LYS A 2 28.35 -1.15 -30.95
C LYS A 2 28.50 -1.20 -29.41
N LYS A 3 29.72 -1.01 -28.88
CA LYS A 3 29.99 -1.02 -27.43
C LYS A 3 29.36 0.17 -26.68
N GLY A 4 29.31 1.34 -27.33
CA GLY A 4 28.68 2.54 -26.75
C GLY A 4 27.16 2.41 -26.63
N PHE A 5 26.53 1.81 -27.64
CA PHE A 5 25.11 1.45 -27.59
C PHE A 5 24.78 0.47 -26.47
N LEU A 6 25.66 -0.51 -26.23
CA LEU A 6 25.49 -1.47 -25.14
C LEU A 6 25.59 -0.79 -23.77
N CYS A 7 26.57 0.08 -23.54
CA CYS A 7 26.67 0.84 -22.30
C CYS A 7 25.48 1.78 -22.07
N LEU A 8 24.99 2.43 -23.14
CA LEU A 8 23.80 3.28 -23.06
C LEU A 8 22.54 2.47 -22.71
N ALA A 9 22.39 1.26 -23.25
CA ALA A 9 21.28 0.37 -22.91
C ALA A 9 21.30 -0.05 -21.43
N PHE A 10 22.48 -0.39 -20.87
CA PHE A 10 22.61 -0.71 -19.44
C PHE A 10 22.36 0.51 -18.54
N ALA A 11 22.80 1.70 -18.95
CA ALA A 11 22.51 2.94 -18.23
C ALA A 11 21.01 3.30 -18.25
N LEU A 12 20.28 2.97 -19.32
CA LEU A 12 18.83 3.15 -19.38
C LEU A 12 18.09 2.12 -18.51
N LEU A 13 18.59 0.87 -18.43
CA LEU A 13 18.01 -0.18 -17.58
C LEU A 13 18.17 0.11 -16.07
N SER A 14 19.24 0.80 -15.66
CA SER A 14 19.45 1.15 -14.24
C SER A 14 18.38 2.12 -13.71
N LEU A 15 17.80 2.97 -14.56
CA LEU A 15 16.69 3.86 -14.21
C LEU A 15 15.40 3.11 -13.84
N PHE A 16 15.26 1.87 -14.30
CA PHE A 16 14.12 0.98 -13.98
C PHE A 16 14.44 -0.04 -12.87
N SER A 17 15.63 0.04 -12.27
CA SER A 17 16.10 -0.95 -11.28
C SER A 17 15.59 -0.69 -9.85
N PHE A 18 14.72 0.31 -9.65
CA PHE A 18 14.09 0.58 -8.36
C PHE A 18 12.91 -0.38 -8.12
N SER A 19 13.22 -1.60 -7.69
CA SER A 19 12.22 -2.64 -7.40
C SER A 19 11.72 -2.63 -5.95
N GLN A 20 12.48 -2.03 -5.02
CA GLN A 20 12.13 -2.02 -3.60
C GLN A 20 11.41 -0.73 -3.21
N THR A 21 10.11 -0.86 -2.97
CA THR A 21 9.23 0.16 -2.38
C THR A 21 9.43 0.30 -0.86
N VAL A 22 10.05 -0.70 -0.22
CA VAL A 22 10.36 -0.68 1.21
C VAL A 22 11.83 -0.32 1.37
N HIS A 23 12.11 0.82 2.00
CA HIS A 23 13.47 1.28 2.22
C HIS A 23 13.97 0.89 3.62
N LYS A 24 15.29 0.97 3.84
CA LYS A 24 15.84 0.80 5.19
C LYS A 24 15.25 1.86 6.12
N GLY A 25 14.72 1.43 7.25
CA GLY A 25 14.07 2.30 8.23
C GLY A 25 12.55 2.47 8.03
N SER A 26 12.00 1.92 6.95
CA SER A 26 10.55 1.84 6.77
C SER A 26 9.91 0.86 7.75
N LEU A 27 8.67 1.14 8.16
CA LEU A 27 7.88 0.29 9.04
C LEU A 27 6.66 -0.24 8.30
N ILE A 28 6.34 -1.51 8.52
CA ILE A 28 5.14 -2.14 7.98
C ILE A 28 4.27 -2.58 9.15
N SER A 29 3.05 -2.07 9.21
CA SER A 29 2.02 -2.53 10.14
C SER A 29 0.98 -3.35 9.40
N VAL A 30 0.55 -4.46 10.00
CA VAL A 30 -0.48 -5.34 9.46
C VAL A 30 -1.63 -5.42 10.47
N HIS A 31 -2.82 -5.03 10.04
CA HIS A 31 -4.03 -5.10 10.85
C HIS A 31 -5.07 -6.00 10.16
N SER A 32 -5.89 -6.65 10.97
CA SER A 32 -7.10 -7.33 10.50
C SER A 32 -8.29 -6.81 11.28
N ALA A 33 -9.38 -6.53 10.59
CA ALA A 33 -10.61 -6.04 11.19
C ALA A 33 -11.82 -6.75 10.60
N THR A 34 -12.85 -6.94 11.43
CA THR A 34 -14.18 -7.39 11.00
C THR A 34 -15.12 -6.19 11.13
N PRO A 35 -15.37 -5.41 10.07
CA PRO A 35 -16.21 -4.23 10.17
C PRO A 35 -17.67 -4.62 10.49
N THR A 36 -18.25 -3.91 11.46
CA THR A 36 -19.69 -3.96 11.71
C THR A 36 -20.39 -3.01 10.75
N LEU A 37 -21.12 -3.56 9.79
CA LEU A 37 -21.84 -2.77 8.78
C LEU A 37 -23.24 -2.42 9.27
N LYS A 38 -23.72 -1.22 8.90
CA LYS A 38 -25.12 -0.83 9.10
C LYS A 38 -26.02 -1.61 8.14
N GLU A 39 -27.30 -1.69 8.48
CA GLU A 39 -28.31 -2.30 7.61
C GLU A 39 -28.30 -1.64 6.21
N GLY A 40 -28.39 -2.48 5.17
CA GLY A 40 -28.33 -2.05 3.77
C GLY A 40 -26.94 -1.72 3.22
N VAL A 41 -25.88 -1.74 4.05
CA VAL A 41 -24.50 -1.49 3.61
C VAL A 41 -23.78 -2.81 3.33
N THR A 42 -23.15 -2.92 2.17
CA THR A 42 -22.39 -4.13 1.78
C THR A 42 -20.90 -4.00 2.10
N MET A 43 -20.21 -5.14 2.14
CA MET A 43 -18.73 -5.15 2.20
C MET A 43 -18.08 -4.49 0.98
N GLU A 44 -18.76 -4.48 -0.17
CA GLU A 44 -18.29 -3.81 -1.38
C GLU A 44 -18.35 -2.30 -1.24
N ASP A 45 -19.42 -1.77 -0.65
CA ASP A 45 -19.54 -0.35 -0.30
C ASP A 45 -18.44 0.07 0.68
N PHE A 46 -18.17 -0.75 1.69
CA PHE A 46 -17.07 -0.53 2.63
C PHE A 46 -15.71 -0.45 1.90
N VAL A 47 -15.42 -1.40 1.00
CA VAL A 47 -14.18 -1.42 0.21
C VAL A 47 -14.09 -0.19 -0.69
N LYS A 48 -15.18 0.18 -1.37
CA LYS A 48 -15.25 1.34 -2.26
C LYS A 48 -15.01 2.63 -1.49
N PHE A 49 -15.65 2.80 -0.34
CA PHE A 49 -15.47 3.96 0.54
C PHE A 49 -14.03 4.08 1.03
N ASN A 50 -13.43 2.99 1.51
CA ASN A 50 -12.05 3.00 1.99
C ASN A 50 -11.06 3.39 0.89
N LYS A 51 -11.21 2.83 -0.31
CA LYS A 51 -10.33 3.14 -1.45
C LYS A 51 -10.50 4.57 -1.97
N ALA A 52 -11.74 5.06 -2.04
CA ALA A 52 -12.03 6.36 -2.64
C ALA A 52 -11.83 7.53 -1.66
N THR A 53 -12.01 7.29 -0.36
CA THR A 53 -12.08 8.37 0.65
C THR A 53 -11.04 8.21 1.74
N VAL A 54 -11.05 7.08 2.46
CA VAL A 54 -10.23 6.90 3.68
C VAL A 54 -8.74 6.87 3.34
N ILE A 55 -8.33 5.99 2.42
CA ILE A 55 -6.92 5.82 2.06
C ILE A 55 -6.33 7.15 1.55
N PRO A 56 -6.94 7.84 0.56
CA PRO A 56 -6.41 9.14 0.10
C PRO A 56 -6.35 10.19 1.20
N ALA A 57 -7.34 10.24 2.10
CA ALA A 57 -7.35 11.20 3.20
C ALA A 57 -6.20 10.96 4.19
N TYR A 58 -5.96 9.70 4.57
CA TYR A 58 -4.85 9.34 5.46
C TYR A 58 -3.49 9.59 4.81
N GLU A 59 -3.29 9.18 3.57
CA GLU A 59 -2.01 9.41 2.86
C GLU A 59 -1.72 10.91 2.68
N LYS A 60 -2.76 11.73 2.53
CA LYS A 60 -2.62 13.19 2.49
C LYS A 60 -2.30 13.79 3.87
N ALA A 61 -2.91 13.28 4.93
CA ALA A 61 -2.71 13.75 6.30
C ALA A 61 -1.33 13.35 6.85
N PHE A 62 -0.82 12.19 6.45
CA PHE A 62 0.46 11.64 6.90
C PHE A 62 1.40 11.42 5.70
N PRO A 63 2.10 12.46 5.22
CA PRO A 63 3.08 12.31 4.15
C PRO A 63 4.14 11.27 4.52
N GLY A 64 4.31 10.26 3.66
CA GLY A 64 5.18 9.10 3.89
C GLY A 64 4.46 7.87 4.46
N LEU A 65 3.13 7.93 4.61
CA LEU A 65 2.27 6.76 4.81
C LEU A 65 1.71 6.28 3.47
N LYS A 66 1.71 4.96 3.28
CA LYS A 66 0.92 4.25 2.25
C LYS A 66 0.01 3.22 2.88
N MET A 67 -1.25 3.21 2.48
CA MET A 67 -2.25 2.29 3.00
C MET A 67 -2.77 1.36 1.92
N TYR A 68 -2.77 0.06 2.22
CA TYR A 68 -3.28 -0.97 1.33
C TYR A 68 -4.39 -1.74 2.03
N LEU A 69 -5.58 -1.70 1.43
CA LEU A 69 -6.69 -2.55 1.83
C LEU A 69 -6.56 -3.91 1.17
N THR A 70 -6.45 -4.97 1.97
CA THR A 70 -6.29 -6.35 1.51
C THR A 70 -7.56 -7.15 1.76
N LYS A 71 -7.91 -7.99 0.77
CA LYS A 71 -8.97 -8.99 0.92
C LYS A 71 -8.34 -10.31 1.35
N ARG A 72 -9.05 -11.07 2.18
CA ARG A 72 -8.62 -12.41 2.56
C ARG A 72 -8.71 -13.33 1.33
N LEU A 73 -7.61 -13.99 0.97
CA LEU A 73 -7.55 -14.91 -0.19
C LEU A 73 -7.89 -16.36 0.19
N ARG A 74 -7.63 -16.77 1.44
CA ARG A 74 -7.80 -18.15 1.93
C ARG A 74 -8.67 -18.17 3.20
N GLY A 75 -9.61 -19.11 3.28
CA GLY A 75 -10.60 -19.26 4.35
C GLY A 75 -12.01 -18.78 3.96
N GLN A 76 -13.04 -19.20 4.70
CA GLN A 76 -14.45 -18.98 4.34
C GLN A 76 -15.05 -17.62 4.76
N ASP A 77 -14.26 -16.76 5.39
CA ASP A 77 -14.79 -15.55 6.03
C ASP A 77 -14.54 -14.29 5.18
N SER A 78 -15.51 -13.98 4.32
CA SER A 78 -15.55 -12.78 3.47
C SER A 78 -15.86 -11.49 4.24
N SER A 79 -16.23 -11.60 5.51
CA SER A 79 -16.53 -10.44 6.36
C SER A 79 -15.28 -9.78 6.94
N ARG A 80 -14.11 -10.43 6.83
CA ARG A 80 -12.84 -9.93 7.36
C ARG A 80 -12.00 -9.22 6.31
N MET A 81 -11.44 -8.08 6.70
CA MET A 81 -10.56 -7.26 5.87
C MET A 81 -9.20 -7.11 6.54
N GLY A 82 -8.16 -6.97 5.72
CA GLY A 82 -6.82 -6.63 6.17
C GLY A 82 -6.44 -5.21 5.75
N PHE A 83 -5.55 -4.59 6.53
CA PHE A 83 -4.90 -3.34 6.20
C PHE A 83 -3.40 -3.54 6.34
N ILE A 84 -2.65 -3.09 5.34
CA ILE A 84 -1.20 -2.94 5.42
C ILE A 84 -0.92 -1.44 5.40
N LEU A 85 -0.22 -0.95 6.41
CA LEU A 85 0.24 0.43 6.49
C LEU A 85 1.75 0.40 6.37
N MET A 86 2.29 1.16 5.43
CA MET A 86 3.72 1.30 5.21
C MET A 86 4.11 2.75 5.52
N PHE A 87 5.03 2.92 6.45
CA PHE A 87 5.56 4.21 6.85
C PHE A 87 7.01 4.31 6.40
N ASP A 88 7.41 5.46 5.86
CA ASP A 88 8.79 5.69 5.43
C ASP A 88 9.79 5.72 6.60
N SER A 89 9.33 6.07 7.81
CA SER A 89 10.15 6.13 9.03
C SER A 89 9.31 6.10 10.32
N GLU A 90 9.96 5.88 11.47
CA GLU A 90 9.33 5.91 12.79
C GLU A 90 8.67 7.27 13.07
N ALA A 91 9.36 8.36 12.71
CA ALA A 91 8.87 9.72 12.88
C ALA A 91 7.59 10.02 12.08
N VAL A 92 7.31 9.30 10.98
CA VAL A 92 6.03 9.42 10.27
C VAL A 92 4.94 8.64 11.00
N ARG A 93 5.26 7.48 11.59
CA ARG A 93 4.32 6.65 12.36
C ARG A 93 3.90 7.28 13.68
N ASP A 94 4.78 8.04 14.32
CA ASP A 94 4.58 8.67 15.63
C ASP A 94 3.82 10.02 15.60
N LYS A 95 3.40 10.49 14.41
CA LYS A 95 2.54 11.67 14.26
C LYS A 95 1.07 11.34 14.51
#